data_AF-A0A4C1YHD0-F1
#
_entry.id   AF-A0A4C1YHD0-F1
#
_cell.length_a   1.000
_cell.length_b   1.000
_cell.length_c   1.000
_cell.angle_alpha   90.00
_cell.angle_beta   90.00
_cell.angle_gamma   90.00
#
_symmetry.space_group_name_H-M   'P 1'
#
loop_
_entity.id
_entity.type
_entity.pdbx_description
1 polymer ?
#
loop_
_entity_poly.entity_id
_entity_poly.type
_entity_poly.pdbx_seq_one_letter_code
_entity_poly.pdbx_strand_id
1 'polypeptide(L)'
;MQEPIAFSSCRLSQGRRESLKAEIEKLFDADIIEESESPWSSNVVLVPKEDRNFRLCVDCWKLNAVMKFNEFVLPRIEDILYTPKSSIYMITLDLQSGYWRISIVLED
;
A
#
# COMPACT_ATOMS: atom_id res chain seq x y z
N MET A 1 -16.72 18.26 4.87
CA MET A 1 -16.48 16.88 4.43
C MET A 1 -15.92 16.99 3.02
N GLN A 2 -14.80 16.33 2.73
CA GLN A 2 -14.19 16.38 1.40
C GLN A 2 -15.09 15.60 0.41
N GLU A 3 -15.25 16.10 -0.81
CA GLU A 3 -16.00 15.37 -1.84
C GLU A 3 -15.25 14.08 -2.26
N PRO A 4 -15.98 12.97 -2.49
CA PRO A 4 -15.36 11.70 -2.83
C PRO A 4 -14.72 11.74 -4.22
N ILE A 5 -13.50 11.21 -4.29
CA ILE A 5 -12.77 11.06 -5.55
C ILE A 5 -13.03 9.66 -6.08
N ALA A 6 -13.69 9.59 -7.23
CA ALA A 6 -13.97 8.34 -7.92
C ALA A 6 -13.32 8.32 -9.30
N PHE A 7 -12.60 7.25 -9.60
CA PHE A 7 -12.09 6.92 -10.92
C PHE A 7 -12.85 5.74 -11.52
N SER A 8 -13.04 5.78 -12.85
CA SER A 8 -13.55 4.65 -13.61
C SER A 8 -12.47 3.60 -13.83
N SER A 9 -12.88 2.34 -13.99
CA SER A 9 -11.93 1.25 -14.21
C SER A 9 -11.09 1.44 -15.48
N CYS A 10 -9.79 1.21 -15.35
CA CYS A 10 -8.85 1.30 -16.46
C CYS A 10 -9.02 0.11 -17.43
N ARG A 11 -8.89 0.37 -18.74
CA ARG A 11 -8.88 -0.69 -19.75
C ARG A 11 -7.55 -1.44 -19.70
N LEU A 12 -7.61 -2.72 -19.35
CA LEU A 12 -6.46 -3.63 -19.34
C LEU A 12 -6.51 -4.62 -20.51
N SER A 13 -5.33 -5.04 -20.98
CA SER A 13 -5.20 -6.18 -21.88
C SER A 13 -5.62 -7.47 -21.16
N GLN A 14 -5.95 -8.52 -21.92
CA GLN A 14 -6.48 -9.75 -21.34
C GLN A 14 -5.54 -10.38 -20.31
N GLY A 15 -4.26 -10.57 -20.64
CA GLY A 15 -3.29 -11.15 -19.71
C GLY A 15 -3.09 -10.31 -18.44
N ARG A 16 -3.13 -8.97 -18.54
CA ARG A 16 -3.07 -8.09 -17.37
C ARG A 16 -4.32 -8.20 -16.50
N ARG A 17 -5.50 -8.36 -17.11
CA ARG A 17 -6.76 -8.57 -16.38
C ARG A 17 -6.75 -9.88 -15.61
N GLU A 18 -6.20 -10.94 -16.19
CA GLU A 18 -6.06 -12.24 -15.53
C GLU A 18 -5.09 -12.16 -14.35
N SER A 19 -3.92 -11.53 -14.51
CA SER A 19 -2.98 -11.30 -13.40
C SER A 19 -3.60 -10.45 -12.29
N LEU A 20 -4.35 -9.39 -12.64
CA LEU A 20 -5.07 -8.57 -11.68
C LEU A 20 -6.07 -9.41 -10.87
N LYS A 21 -6.89 -10.20 -11.57
CA LYS A 21 -7.90 -11.04 -10.92
C LYS A 21 -7.28 -12.05 -9.95
N ALA A 22 -6.21 -12.72 -10.38
CA ALA A 22 -5.50 -13.68 -9.54
C ALA A 22 -4.86 -13.03 -8.30
N GLU A 23 -4.41 -11.78 -8.39
CA GLU A 23 -3.85 -11.08 -7.23
C GLU A 23 -4.95 -10.60 -6.27
N ILE A 24 -6.09 -10.13 -6.80
CA ILE A 24 -7.26 -9.77 -5.98
C ILE A 24 -7.77 -10.99 -5.21
N GLU A 25 -7.91 -12.15 -5.88
CA GLU A 25 -8.35 -13.39 -5.22
C GLU A 25 -7.42 -13.79 -4.06
N LYS A 26 -6.09 -13.71 -4.26
CA LYS A 26 -5.14 -13.99 -3.16
C LYS A 26 -5.29 -13.03 -1.98
N LEU A 27 -5.49 -11.74 -2.24
CA LEU A 27 -5.65 -10.74 -1.18
C LEU A 27 -6.96 -10.94 -0.44
N PHE A 28 -8.02 -11.31 -1.16
CA PHE A 28 -9.32 -11.61 -0.58
C PHE A 28 -9.26 -12.88 0.30
N ASP A 29 -8.65 -13.96 -0.21
CA ASP A 29 -8.45 -15.21 0.53
C ASP A 29 -7.56 -15.03 1.78
N ALA A 30 -6.66 -14.03 1.75
CA ALA A 30 -5.80 -13.68 2.86
C ALA A 30 -6.48 -12.76 3.90
N ASP A 31 -7.76 -12.40 3.72
CA ASP A 31 -8.52 -11.48 4.56
C ASP A 31 -7.86 -10.09 4.68
N ILE A 32 -7.26 -9.66 3.57
CA ILE A 32 -6.52 -8.41 3.48
C ILE A 32 -7.38 -7.28 2.86
N ILE A 33 -8.29 -7.65 1.96
CA ILE A 33 -9.23 -6.74 1.30
C ILE A 33 -10.64 -7.32 1.39
N GLU A 34 -11.63 -6.44 1.31
CA GLU A 34 -13.05 -6.80 1.28
C GLU A 34 -13.78 -6.06 0.15
N GLU A 35 -14.97 -6.55 -0.19
CA GLU A 35 -15.87 -5.83 -1.10
C GLU A 35 -16.43 -4.59 -0.40
N SER A 36 -16.49 -3.45 -1.10
CA SER A 36 -17.00 -2.19 -0.55
C SER A 36 -17.95 -1.49 -1.53
N GLU A 37 -18.93 -0.79 -0.98
CA GLU A 37 -19.84 0.10 -1.72
C GLU A 37 -19.43 1.57 -1.57
N SER A 38 -18.13 1.83 -1.43
CA SER A 38 -17.60 3.18 -1.16
C SER A 38 -17.84 4.12 -2.34
N PRO A 39 -18.22 5.39 -2.10
CA PRO A 39 -18.24 6.41 -3.14
C PRO A 39 -16.84 6.81 -3.60
N TRP A 40 -15.78 6.40 -2.90
CA TRP A 40 -14.39 6.62 -3.27
C TRP A 40 -13.87 5.46 -4.10
N SER A 41 -13.10 5.77 -5.15
CA SER A 41 -12.40 4.73 -5.91
C SER A 41 -11.08 5.28 -6.44
N SER A 42 -10.03 4.47 -6.39
CA SER A 42 -8.71 4.79 -6.95
C SER A 42 -8.36 3.82 -8.07
N ASN A 43 -7.53 4.27 -9.02
CA ASN A 43 -7.07 3.40 -10.10
C ASN A 43 -6.10 2.33 -9.62
N VAL A 44 -6.15 1.17 -10.27
CA VAL A 44 -5.19 0.10 -10.07
C VAL A 44 -4.15 0.12 -11.19
N VAL A 45 -2.88 0.04 -10.80
CA VAL A 45 -1.72 0.04 -11.68
C VAL A 45 -0.97 -1.28 -11.51
N LEU A 46 -0.70 -1.96 -12.62
CA LEU A 46 0.12 -3.17 -12.63
C LEU A 46 1.56 -2.82 -13.02
N VAL A 47 2.49 -3.02 -12.10
CA VAL A 47 3.91 -2.74 -12.30
C VAL A 47 4.64 -4.05 -12.56
N PRO A 48 5.38 -4.20 -13.67
CA PRO A 48 6.15 -5.42 -13.94
C PRO A 48 7.27 -5.57 -12.91
N LYS A 49 7.43 -6.78 -12.40
CA LYS A 49 8.58 -7.21 -11.59
C LYS A 49 9.62 -7.91 -12.49
N GLU A 50 10.83 -8.05 -11.97
CA GLU A 50 11.92 -8.78 -12.63
C GLU A 50 11.60 -10.26 -12.85
N ASP A 51 10.76 -10.86 -11.99
CA ASP A 51 10.28 -12.24 -12.07
C ASP A 51 9.21 -12.48 -13.15
N ARG A 52 8.98 -11.50 -14.04
CA ARG A 52 7.92 -11.48 -15.08
C ARG A 52 6.50 -11.51 -14.52
N ASN A 53 6.31 -11.37 -13.21
CA ASN A 53 5.01 -11.18 -12.60
C ASN A 53 4.68 -9.67 -12.50
N PHE A 54 3.46 -9.35 -12.09
CA PHE A 54 3.05 -7.97 -11.83
C PHE A 54 2.87 -7.73 -10.33
N ARG A 55 3.21 -6.52 -9.86
CA ARG A 55 2.81 -6.00 -8.57
C ARG A 55 1.54 -5.18 -8.75
N LEU A 56 0.54 -5.49 -7.93
CA LEU A 56 -0.67 -4.68 -7.79
C LEU A 56 -0.32 -3.42 -6.99
N CYS A 57 -0.54 -2.25 -7.59
CA CYS A 57 -0.37 -0.95 -6.93
C CYS A 57 -1.67 -0.16 -7.03
N VAL A 58 -2.07 0.49 -5.94
CA VAL A 58 -3.19 1.45 -5.95
C VAL A 58 -2.63 2.86 -6.14
N ASP A 59 -3.18 3.60 -7.09
CA ASP A 59 -2.76 4.97 -7.37
C ASP A 59 -3.40 5.96 -6.40
N CYS A 60 -2.78 6.13 -5.23
CA CYS A 60 -3.30 6.96 -4.15
C CYS A 60 -2.95 8.45 -4.27
N TRP A 61 -2.42 8.94 -5.41
CA TRP A 61 -1.94 10.34 -5.49
C TRP A 61 -3.02 11.39 -5.18
N LYS A 62 -4.24 11.24 -5.73
CA LYS A 62 -5.34 12.17 -5.45
C LYS A 62 -5.87 12.03 -4.04
N LEU A 63 -5.92 10.80 -3.54
CA LEU A 63 -6.29 10.53 -2.15
C LEU A 63 -5.30 11.22 -1.20
N ASN A 64 -4.00 11.03 -1.43
CA ASN A 64 -2.92 11.66 -0.66
C ASN A 64 -2.98 13.19 -0.69
N ALA A 65 -3.45 13.79 -1.80
CA ALA A 65 -3.56 15.24 -1.92
C ALA A 65 -4.70 15.84 -1.07
N VAL A 66 -5.73 15.05 -0.75
CA VAL A 66 -6.87 15.51 0.07
C VAL A 66 -6.84 14.98 1.50
N MET A 67 -6.02 13.97 1.78
CA MET A 67 -5.82 13.46 3.13
C MET A 67 -5.14 14.51 4.02
N LYS A 68 -5.59 14.59 5.27
CA LYS A 68 -4.89 15.37 6.29
C LYS A 68 -3.62 14.63 6.67
N PHE A 69 -2.47 15.22 6.40
CA PHE A 69 -1.19 14.64 6.79
C PHE A 69 -1.09 14.55 8.32
N ASN A 70 -0.79 13.36 8.83
CA ASN A 70 -0.44 13.17 10.23
C ASN A 70 1.07 13.34 10.37
N GLU A 71 1.50 14.47 10.95
CA GLU A 71 2.92 14.77 11.14
C GLU A 71 3.52 13.87 12.22
N PHE A 72 4.05 12.72 11.81
CA PHE A 72 4.98 11.96 12.62
C PHE A 72 6.41 12.41 12.32
N VAL A 73 7.08 13.00 13.30
CA VAL A 73 8.46 13.44 13.15
C VAL A 73 9.38 12.22 13.24
N LEU A 74 9.88 11.76 12.10
CA LEU A 74 10.95 10.77 12.08
C LEU A 74 12.23 11.41 12.66
N PRO A 75 12.95 10.72 13.58
CA PRO A 75 14.22 11.21 14.09
C PRO A 75 15.24 11.33 12.96
N ARG A 76 16.24 12.21 13.13
CA ARG A 76 17.30 12.34 12.11
C ARG A 76 18.07 11.04 12.04
N ILE A 77 18.57 10.72 10.83
CA ILE A 77 19.36 9.51 10.62
C ILE A 77 20.59 9.46 11.53
N GLU A 78 21.19 10.62 11.82
CA GLU A 78 22.26 10.74 12.80
C GLU A 78 21.80 10.25 14.17
N ASP A 79 20.71 10.80 14.73
CA ASP A 79 20.21 10.42 16.05
C ASP A 79 19.97 8.89 16.16
N ILE A 80 19.42 8.28 15.11
CA ILE A 80 19.21 6.83 15.02
C ILE A 80 20.55 6.07 15.04
N LEU A 81 21.56 6.54 14.29
CA LEU A 81 22.86 5.88 14.14
C LEU A 81 23.84 6.16 15.29
N TYR A 82 23.69 7.27 16.03
CA TYR A 82 24.50 7.57 17.22
C TYR A 82 24.05 6.77 18.44
N THR A 83 22.77 6.41 18.52
CA THR A 83 22.21 5.62 19.64
C THR A 83 22.90 4.25 19.85
N PRO A 84 23.20 3.44 18.81
CA PRO A 84 23.85 2.14 18.98
C PRO A 84 25.39 2.17 19.01
N LYS A 85 26.06 3.34 19.08
CA LYS A 85 27.52 3.44 18.87
C LYS A 85 28.42 2.63 19.83
N SER A 86 27.89 2.08 20.92
CA SER A 86 28.62 1.18 21.83
C SER A 86 28.24 -0.30 21.70
N SER A 87 27.44 -0.71 20.70
CA SER A 87 27.05 -2.10 20.52
C SER A 87 28.10 -2.88 19.71
N ILE A 88 28.45 -4.08 20.18
CA ILE A 88 29.38 -5.01 19.50
C ILE A 88 28.66 -5.77 18.36
N TYR A 89 27.33 -5.91 18.46
CA TYR A 89 26.49 -6.64 17.51
C TYR A 89 25.25 -5.80 17.16
N MET A 90 24.87 -5.81 15.89
CA MET A 90 23.64 -5.20 15.39
C MET A 90 22.82 -6.27 14.65
N ILE A 91 21.52 -6.28 14.91
CA ILE A 91 20.57 -7.16 14.23
C ILE A 91 19.55 -6.27 13.52
N THR A 92 19.33 -6.55 12.24
CA THR A 92 18.28 -5.90 11.44
C THR A 92 17.14 -6.89 11.29
N LEU A 93 15.93 -6.47 11.64
CA LEU A 93 14.71 -7.23 11.44
C LEU A 93 13.89 -6.57 10.33
N ASP A 94 13.53 -7.34 9.32
CA ASP A 94 12.60 -6.90 8.28
C ASP A 94 11.21 -7.46 8.57
N LEU A 95 10.21 -6.58 8.69
CA LEU A 95 8.82 -6.97 8.84
C LEU A 95 8.22 -7.16 7.45
N GLN A 96 8.31 -8.40 6.94
CA GLN A 96 7.75 -8.73 5.63
C GLN A 96 6.27 -8.35 5.58
N SER A 97 5.89 -7.57 4.55
CA SER A 97 4.51 -7.13 4.34
C SER A 97 3.90 -6.39 5.54
N GLY A 98 4.72 -5.68 6.34
CA GLY A 98 4.29 -5.06 7.59
C GLY A 98 3.06 -4.15 7.49
N TYR A 99 2.88 -3.43 6.38
CA TYR A 99 1.71 -2.57 6.16
C TYR A 99 0.38 -3.33 6.22
N TRP A 100 0.32 -4.53 5.66
CA TRP A 100 -0.90 -5.35 5.63
C TRP A 100 -1.27 -5.91 7.01
N ARG A 101 -0.36 -5.84 7.98
CA ARG A 101 -0.59 -6.29 9.36
C ARG A 101 -1.24 -5.22 10.23
N ILE A 102 -1.26 -3.96 9.76
CA ILE A 102 -1.85 -2.83 10.48
C ILE A 102 -3.28 -2.66 9.99
N SER A 103 -4.26 -2.80 10.89
CA SER A 103 -5.67 -2.64 10.56
C SER A 103 -6.02 -1.19 10.23
N ILE A 104 -6.94 -1.01 9.29
CA ILE A 104 -7.55 0.28 8.94
C ILE A 104 -8.71 0.54 9.90
N VAL A 105 -8.99 1.82 10.19
CA VAL A 105 -10.14 2.22 11.02
C VAL A 105 -11.42 2.14 10.17
N LEU A 106 -12.49 1.57 10.71
CA LEU A 106 -13.76 1.35 9.98
C LEU A 106 -14.49 2.64 9.53
N GLU A 107 -14.10 3.80 10.07
CA GLU A 107 -14.72 5.10 9.80
C GLU A 107 -14.06 5.87 8.65
N ASP A 108 -12.94 5.35 8.11
CA ASP A 108 -12.20 5.90 6.95
C ASP A 108 -12.68 5.29 5.61
#